data_AF-A0A9D6MN21-F1
#
_entry.id   AF-A0A9D6MN21-F1
#
_cell.length_a   1.000
_cell.length_b   1.000
_cell.length_c   1.000
_cell.angle_alpha   90.00
_cell.angle_beta   90.00
_cell.angle_gamma   90.00
#
_symmetry.space_group_name_H-M   'P 1'
#
loop_
_entity.id
_entity.type
_entity.pdbx_description
1 polymer ?
#
loop_
_entity_poly.entity_id
_entity_poly.type
_entity_poly.pdbx_seq_one_letter_code
_entity_poly.pdbx_strand_id
1 'polypeptide(L)'
;MALPRIYFEKLIENSPDIVVAVDREGSIVFYNDGARQTLGYRSDEVHGKPVALLYPSRDEAKRVMWAMRSETHAERGKVKNFETIFTAKGGEQIPVAISGGIIYDEAGAESGSIGFAKDLREIRRHDQLVTLGEIAVSLAHEINNPLEVITNSLELVEGFVRRIASDEQLVIEDDRFEAVRRELGQIQRIVNRVQEMASAGEYETRQYLPGTLMTDLRADAAIDARGATVDRAILRDSASMPAPRERSLAGLTLLVVDDDLGICQSMAALLQSQGAEVAFAICAADALALIAARRFDLVVSDVVMPDMDGYDLYMELKERRPELPVILMTGYLYDRDHVIKRSKLAGLDGKVLYKKPIDPERLQAIILERCAKEEGHGRGRDPGRNPPLP
;
A
#
# COMPACT_ATOMS: atom_id res chain seq x y z
N MET A 1 -11.71 -6.53 46.87
CA MET A 1 -11.81 -5.24 47.60
C MET A 1 -12.63 -4.31 46.72
N ALA A 2 -13.83 -3.90 47.13
CA ALA A 2 -14.66 -3.00 46.33
C ALA A 2 -13.97 -1.64 46.23
N LEU A 3 -13.85 -1.09 45.02
CA LEU A 3 -13.29 0.24 44.81
C LEU A 3 -14.13 1.28 45.57
N PRO A 4 -13.52 2.27 46.25
CA PRO A 4 -14.27 3.32 46.94
C PRO A 4 -15.13 4.12 45.93
N ARG A 5 -16.33 4.55 46.33
CA ARG A 5 -17.29 5.29 45.49
C ARG A 5 -16.68 6.49 44.75
N ILE A 6 -15.76 7.21 45.40
CA ILE A 6 -15.02 8.35 44.83
C ILE A 6 -14.22 7.96 43.59
N TYR A 7 -13.70 6.74 43.52
CA TYR A 7 -12.96 6.25 42.34
C TYR A 7 -13.89 5.99 41.16
N PHE A 8 -15.10 5.45 41.39
CA PHE A 8 -16.09 5.26 40.31
C PHE A 8 -16.57 6.58 39.72
N GLU A 9 -16.86 7.57 40.57
CA GLU A 9 -17.25 8.91 40.14
C GLU A 9 -16.13 9.53 39.28
N LYS A 10 -14.88 9.50 39.74
CA LYS A 10 -13.74 10.01 38.97
C LYS A 10 -13.49 9.28 37.64
N LEU A 11 -13.71 7.98 37.57
CA LEU A 11 -13.52 7.20 36.33
C LEU A 11 -14.53 7.61 35.25
N ILE A 12 -15.79 7.81 35.64
CA ILE A 12 -16.84 8.22 34.72
C ILE A 12 -16.68 9.70 34.35
N GLU A 13 -16.33 10.55 35.33
CA GLU A 13 -16.11 11.98 35.13
C GLU A 13 -15.02 12.24 34.08
N ASN A 14 -13.88 11.54 34.17
CA ASN A 14 -12.71 11.73 33.30
C ASN A 14 -12.71 10.87 32.03
N SER A 15 -13.79 10.14 31.76
CA SER A 15 -13.91 9.36 30.52
C SER A 15 -13.86 10.29 29.30
N PRO A 16 -13.07 9.96 28.25
CA PRO A 16 -13.06 10.73 27.01
C PRO A 16 -14.38 10.59 26.24
N ASP A 17 -15.06 9.44 26.39
CA ASP A 17 -16.39 9.24 25.83
C ASP A 17 -17.43 10.09 26.55
N ILE A 18 -18.49 10.46 25.82
CA ILE A 18 -19.62 11.23 26.34
C ILE A 18 -20.42 10.31 27.28
N VAL A 19 -20.59 10.71 28.54
CA VAL A 19 -21.43 9.99 29.49
C VAL A 19 -22.53 10.92 30.01
N VAL A 20 -23.77 10.47 29.83
CA VAL A 20 -24.97 11.20 30.26
C VAL A 20 -25.88 10.22 30.99
N ALA A 21 -26.35 10.59 32.18
CA ALA A 21 -27.42 9.87 32.86
C ALA A 21 -28.65 10.76 33.02
N VAL A 22 -29.82 10.14 32.96
CA VAL A 22 -31.11 10.80 33.06
C VAL A 22 -32.00 10.10 34.11
N ASP A 23 -32.90 10.86 34.71
CA ASP A 23 -33.96 10.32 35.58
C ASP A 23 -35.12 9.70 34.78
N ARG A 24 -36.19 9.30 35.47
CA ARG A 24 -37.39 8.68 34.87
C ARG A 24 -38.11 9.64 33.92
N GLU A 25 -38.01 10.93 34.18
CA GLU A 25 -38.60 12.01 33.41
C GLU A 25 -37.74 12.39 32.17
N GLY A 26 -36.53 11.82 32.06
CA GLY A 26 -35.59 12.09 30.97
C GLY A 26 -34.80 13.38 31.16
N SER A 27 -34.72 13.90 32.38
CA SER A 27 -33.93 15.07 32.75
C SER A 27 -32.50 14.65 33.07
N ILE A 28 -31.52 15.41 32.59
CA ILE A 28 -30.10 15.10 32.79
C ILE A 28 -29.75 15.27 34.27
N VAL A 29 -29.31 14.17 34.90
CA VAL A 29 -28.83 14.15 36.29
C VAL A 29 -27.32 14.00 36.39
N PHE A 30 -26.66 13.56 35.32
CA PHE A 30 -25.22 13.43 35.25
C PHE A 30 -24.70 13.74 33.85
N TYR A 31 -23.58 14.45 33.79
CA TYR A 31 -22.97 14.92 32.56
C TYR A 31 -21.47 15.10 32.77
N ASN A 32 -20.66 14.23 32.16
CA ASN A 32 -19.22 14.15 32.43
C ASN A 32 -18.37 15.18 31.65
N ASP A 33 -17.06 15.18 31.88
CA ASP A 33 -16.14 16.07 31.20
C ASP A 33 -16.00 15.76 29.70
N GLY A 34 -16.07 14.48 29.29
CA GLY A 34 -16.09 14.08 27.89
C GLY A 34 -17.29 14.69 27.14
N ALA A 35 -18.47 14.66 27.75
CA ALA A 35 -19.67 15.31 27.22
C ALA A 35 -19.49 16.83 27.11
N ARG A 36 -18.92 17.48 28.14
CA ARG A 36 -18.63 18.92 28.13
C ARG A 36 -17.69 19.32 27.00
N GLN A 37 -16.60 18.58 26.82
CA GLN A 37 -15.60 18.87 25.79
C GLN A 37 -16.16 18.67 24.38
N THR A 38 -16.91 17.59 24.15
CA THR A 38 -17.41 17.24 22.82
C THR A 38 -18.64 18.05 22.41
N LEU A 39 -19.60 18.27 23.32
CA LEU A 39 -20.88 18.93 23.00
C LEU A 39 -20.89 20.43 23.37
N GLY A 40 -19.89 20.92 24.11
CA GLY A 40 -19.71 22.33 24.43
C GLY A 40 -20.67 22.93 25.46
N TYR A 41 -21.55 22.12 26.05
CA TYR A 41 -22.40 22.52 27.16
C TYR A 41 -21.69 22.34 28.50
N ARG A 42 -21.85 23.30 29.41
CA ARG A 42 -21.38 23.12 30.79
C ARG A 42 -22.40 22.29 31.59
N SER A 43 -21.93 21.54 32.58
CA SER A 43 -22.78 20.67 33.41
C SER A 43 -23.93 21.44 34.10
N ASP A 44 -23.65 22.65 34.61
CA ASP A 44 -24.64 23.56 35.21
C ASP A 44 -25.71 24.06 34.22
N GLU A 45 -25.42 24.08 32.92
CA GLU A 45 -26.36 24.51 31.89
C GLU A 45 -27.33 23.41 31.46
N VAL A 46 -26.98 22.14 31.66
CA VAL A 46 -27.76 20.99 31.17
C VAL A 46 -28.40 20.19 32.29
N HIS A 47 -27.89 20.28 33.52
CA HIS A 47 -28.47 19.60 34.67
C HIS A 47 -29.94 19.99 34.86
N GLY A 48 -30.82 19.00 35.00
CA GLY A 48 -32.27 19.17 35.12
C GLY A 48 -32.99 19.53 33.81
N LYS A 49 -32.27 19.68 32.68
CA LYS A 49 -32.90 19.87 31.36
C LYS A 49 -33.19 18.54 30.68
N PRO A 50 -34.18 18.48 29.77
CA PRO A 50 -34.46 17.26 29.01
C PRO A 50 -33.27 16.87 28.13
N VAL A 51 -32.91 15.58 28.13
CA VAL A 51 -31.84 15.04 27.29
C VAL A 51 -32.09 15.21 25.80
N ALA A 52 -33.36 15.40 25.40
CA ALA A 52 -33.76 15.72 24.03
C ALA A 52 -33.09 16.99 23.48
N LEU A 53 -32.55 17.88 24.33
CA LEU A 53 -31.74 19.03 23.91
C LEU A 53 -30.49 18.60 23.14
N LEU A 54 -29.91 17.44 23.47
CA LEU A 54 -28.70 16.93 22.84
C LEU A 54 -28.96 16.31 21.47
N TYR A 55 -30.20 16.23 21.02
CA TYR A 55 -30.59 15.61 19.76
C TYR A 55 -31.10 16.66 18.76
N PRO A 56 -30.97 16.42 17.45
CA PRO A 56 -31.49 17.32 16.43
C PRO A 56 -33.03 17.41 16.44
N SER A 57 -33.71 16.35 16.87
CA SER A 57 -35.16 16.31 16.98
C SER A 57 -35.61 15.44 18.15
N ARG A 58 -36.84 15.70 18.62
CA ARG A 58 -37.48 14.84 19.63
C ARG A 58 -37.73 13.42 19.13
N ASP A 59 -37.91 13.25 17.82
CA ASP A 59 -38.14 11.94 17.23
C ASP A 59 -36.84 11.10 17.24
N GLU A 60 -35.69 11.73 17.01
CA GLU A 60 -34.39 11.07 17.12
C GLU A 60 -34.09 10.64 18.56
N ALA A 61 -34.37 11.52 19.54
CA ALA A 61 -34.25 11.17 20.95
C ALA A 61 -35.17 9.99 21.34
N LYS A 62 -36.42 9.97 20.84
CA LYS A 62 -37.36 8.86 21.06
C LYS A 62 -36.88 7.57 20.42
N ARG A 63 -36.25 7.60 19.25
CA ARG A 63 -35.69 6.41 18.59
C ARG A 63 -34.64 5.72 19.46
N VAL A 64 -33.71 6.49 20.04
CA VAL A 64 -32.69 5.95 20.96
C VAL A 64 -33.34 5.36 22.21
N MET A 65 -34.28 6.10 22.83
CA MET A 65 -34.98 5.62 24.03
C MET A 65 -35.86 4.40 23.75
N TRP A 66 -36.43 4.29 22.54
CA TRP A 66 -37.16 3.11 22.10
C TRP A 66 -36.21 1.93 21.90
N ALA A 67 -35.06 2.13 21.26
CA ALA A 67 -34.05 1.09 21.07
C ALA A 67 -33.56 0.50 22.41
N MET A 68 -33.35 1.34 23.43
CA MET A 68 -32.99 0.92 24.80
C MET A 68 -34.08 0.08 25.49
N ARG A 69 -35.35 0.30 25.15
CA ARG A 69 -36.52 -0.37 25.76
C ARG A 69 -37.06 -1.53 24.92
N SER A 70 -36.64 -1.66 23.66
CA SER A 70 -37.05 -2.73 22.75
C SER A 70 -36.46 -4.08 23.15
N GLU A 71 -37.23 -5.17 23.01
CA GLU A 71 -36.75 -6.54 23.25
C GLU A 71 -35.90 -7.10 22.09
N THR A 72 -35.78 -6.34 20.99
CA THR A 72 -35.08 -6.75 19.76
C THR A 72 -33.56 -6.55 19.82
N HIS A 73 -33.04 -5.74 20.75
CA HIS A 73 -31.61 -5.51 20.92
C HIS A 73 -31.12 -6.19 22.20
N ALA A 74 -29.94 -6.82 22.13
CA ALA A 74 -29.42 -7.78 23.10
C ALA A 74 -29.64 -7.35 24.58
N GLU A 75 -30.38 -8.18 25.31
CA GLU A 75 -30.79 -8.02 26.73
C GLU A 75 -31.76 -6.84 26.98
N ARG A 76 -32.92 -7.16 27.57
CA ARG A 76 -33.96 -6.17 27.92
C ARG A 76 -33.37 -5.03 28.75
N GLY A 77 -33.49 -3.80 28.26
CA GLY A 77 -33.00 -2.60 28.96
C GLY A 77 -31.55 -2.22 28.65
N LYS A 78 -30.91 -2.79 27.63
CA LYS A 78 -29.58 -2.39 27.17
C LYS A 78 -29.55 -2.13 25.66
N VAL A 79 -28.75 -1.15 25.24
CA VAL A 79 -28.42 -0.89 23.85
C VAL A 79 -26.91 -0.88 23.67
N LYS A 80 -26.43 -1.41 22.56
CA LYS A 80 -25.00 -1.41 22.20
C LYS A 80 -24.83 -0.84 20.80
N ASN A 81 -23.87 0.06 20.64
CA ASN A 81 -23.43 0.62 19.36
C ASN A 81 -24.57 1.15 18.45
N PHE A 82 -25.58 1.79 19.04
CA PHE A 82 -26.66 2.39 18.25
C PHE A 82 -26.23 3.74 17.71
N GLU A 83 -26.12 3.85 16.39
CA GLU A 83 -25.70 5.09 15.73
C GLU A 83 -26.82 6.14 15.70
N THR A 84 -26.48 7.37 16.08
CA THR A 84 -27.36 8.53 16.01
C THR A 84 -26.53 9.81 15.90
N ILE A 85 -27.17 10.97 16.03
CA ILE A 85 -26.55 12.29 15.90
C ILE A 85 -26.87 13.11 17.15
N PHE A 86 -25.85 13.69 17.75
CA PHE A 86 -25.98 14.72 18.77
C PHE A 86 -25.83 16.12 18.19
N THR A 87 -26.46 17.10 18.82
CA THR A 87 -26.33 18.51 18.49
C THR A 87 -25.54 19.21 19.59
N ALA A 88 -24.37 19.75 19.26
CA ALA A 88 -23.57 20.54 20.16
C ALA A 88 -24.19 21.95 20.36
N LYS A 89 -23.72 22.67 21.39
CA LYS A 89 -24.20 24.03 21.72
C LYS A 89 -24.13 25.03 20.56
N GLY A 90 -23.14 24.88 19.68
CA GLY A 90 -22.98 25.70 18.48
C GLY A 90 -23.88 25.31 17.30
N GLY A 91 -24.72 24.29 17.45
CA GLY A 91 -25.54 23.73 16.36
C GLY A 91 -24.81 22.71 15.48
N GLU A 92 -23.55 22.38 15.79
CA GLU A 92 -22.81 21.33 15.09
C GLU A 92 -23.45 19.96 15.33
N GLN A 93 -23.63 19.18 14.26
CA GLN A 93 -24.13 17.82 14.33
C GLN A 93 -22.98 16.83 14.43
N ILE A 94 -22.92 16.08 15.53
CA ILE A 94 -21.86 15.14 15.86
C ILE A 94 -22.42 13.72 15.75
N PRO A 95 -21.95 12.89 14.79
CA PRO A 95 -22.34 11.48 14.73
C PRO A 95 -21.77 10.75 15.94
N VAL A 96 -22.62 10.00 16.64
CA VAL A 96 -22.23 9.25 17.83
C VAL A 96 -22.76 7.82 17.81
N ALA A 97 -22.00 6.88 18.39
CA ALA A 97 -22.47 5.54 18.69
C ALA A 97 -22.83 5.44 20.18
N ILE A 98 -24.10 5.19 20.48
CA ILE A 98 -24.62 5.12 21.85
C ILE A 98 -24.68 3.67 22.32
N SER A 99 -24.13 3.43 23.50
CA SER A 99 -24.31 2.23 24.30
C SER A 99 -24.83 2.62 25.66
N GLY A 100 -25.85 1.97 26.18
CA GLY A 100 -26.47 2.41 27.43
C GLY A 100 -27.37 1.37 28.04
N GLY A 101 -27.80 1.62 29.27
CA GLY A 101 -28.66 0.73 30.01
C GLY A 101 -29.61 1.48 30.93
N ILE A 102 -30.75 0.84 31.22
CA ILE A 102 -31.70 1.30 32.22
C ILE A 102 -31.16 0.96 33.61
N ILE A 103 -31.24 1.93 34.52
CA ILE A 103 -30.87 1.78 35.92
C ILE A 103 -32.14 1.45 36.70
N TYR A 104 -32.08 0.42 37.56
CA TYR A 104 -33.18 0.02 38.44
C TYR A 104 -32.85 0.35 39.89
N ASP A 105 -33.87 0.71 40.67
CA ASP A 105 -33.75 0.90 42.12
C ASP A 105 -33.78 -0.45 42.88
N GLU A 106 -33.59 -0.41 44.21
CA GLU A 106 -33.61 -1.60 45.08
C GLU A 106 -34.96 -2.33 45.09
N ALA A 107 -36.04 -1.66 44.68
CA ALA A 107 -37.38 -2.23 44.55
C ALA A 107 -37.65 -2.81 43.15
N GLY A 108 -36.67 -2.75 42.24
CA GLY A 108 -36.77 -3.26 40.87
C GLY A 108 -37.49 -2.34 39.90
N ALA A 109 -37.79 -1.10 40.27
CA ALA A 109 -38.41 -0.11 39.38
C ALA A 109 -37.35 0.70 38.62
N GLU A 110 -37.65 1.08 37.37
CA GLU A 110 -36.77 1.90 36.51
C GLU A 110 -36.48 3.23 37.19
N SER A 111 -35.26 3.47 37.66
CA SER A 111 -34.82 4.72 38.29
C SER A 111 -34.36 5.78 37.29
N GLY A 112 -33.98 5.38 36.08
CA GLY A 112 -33.44 6.26 35.05
C GLY A 112 -32.65 5.47 34.01
N SER A 113 -31.84 6.15 33.20
CA SER A 113 -30.92 5.48 32.27
C SER A 113 -29.57 6.16 32.21
N ILE A 114 -28.54 5.39 31.84
CA ILE A 114 -27.20 5.88 31.57
C ILE A 114 -26.81 5.52 30.14
N GLY A 115 -26.30 6.50 29.41
CA GLY A 115 -25.78 6.37 28.06
C GLY A 115 -24.33 6.79 27.98
N PHE A 116 -23.55 5.96 27.30
CA PHE A 116 -22.20 6.21 26.83
C PHE A 116 -22.30 6.48 25.33
N ALA A 117 -21.75 7.58 24.85
CA ALA A 117 -21.74 7.91 23.44
C ALA A 117 -20.30 8.18 22.98
N LYS A 118 -19.89 7.49 21.92
CA LYS A 118 -18.58 7.67 21.31
C LYS A 118 -18.68 8.59 20.11
N ASP A 119 -17.83 9.62 20.04
CA ASP A 119 -17.75 10.49 18.87
C ASP A 119 -17.19 9.71 17.68
N LEU A 120 -17.94 9.68 16.58
CA LEU A 120 -17.58 8.96 15.37
C LEU A 120 -16.85 9.83 14.34
N ARG A 121 -16.66 11.14 14.56
CA ARG A 121 -16.02 12.04 13.58
C ARG A 121 -14.60 11.59 13.25
N GLU A 122 -13.77 11.34 14.26
CA GLU A 122 -12.39 10.88 14.06
C GLU A 122 -12.34 9.47 13.47
N ILE A 123 -13.17 8.56 13.98
CA ILE A 123 -13.23 7.17 13.50
C ILE A 123 -13.63 7.14 12.02
N ARG A 124 -14.72 7.82 11.64
CA ARG A 124 -15.16 7.88 10.24
C ARG A 124 -14.16 8.58 9.34
N ARG A 125 -13.50 9.64 9.83
CA ARG A 125 -12.44 10.32 9.06
C ARG A 125 -11.24 9.40 8.84
N HIS A 126 -10.85 8.63 9.85
CA HIS A 126 -9.79 7.66 9.74
C HIS A 126 -10.17 6.53 8.76
N ASP A 127 -11.36 5.94 8.91
CA ASP A 127 -11.85 4.89 8.02
C ASP A 127 -11.93 5.37 6.57
N GLN A 128 -12.40 6.60 6.34
CA GLN A 128 -12.40 7.22 5.01
C GLN A 128 -10.99 7.38 4.43
N LEU A 129 -10.00 7.78 5.25
CA LEU A 129 -8.62 7.92 4.80
C LEU A 129 -7.98 6.57 4.49
N VAL A 130 -8.29 5.53 5.27
CA VAL A 130 -7.86 4.16 5.00
C VAL A 130 -8.42 3.69 3.66
N THR A 131 -9.74 3.78 3.46
CA THR A 131 -10.37 3.39 2.18
C THR A 131 -9.83 4.22 1.00
N LEU A 132 -9.62 5.52 1.18
CA LEU A 132 -9.01 6.36 0.15
C LEU A 132 -7.56 5.94 -0.15
N GLY A 133 -6.82 5.53 0.88
CA GLY A 133 -5.48 5.00 0.75
C GLY A 133 -5.44 3.70 -0.06
N GLU A 134 -6.31 2.75 0.27
CA GLU A 134 -6.47 1.49 -0.46
C GLU A 134 -6.80 1.72 -1.95
N ILE A 135 -7.77 2.61 -2.22
CA ILE A 135 -8.15 2.98 -3.59
C ILE A 135 -6.98 3.63 -4.34
N ALA A 136 -6.23 4.52 -3.68
CA ALA A 136 -5.08 5.19 -4.28
C ALA A 136 -3.95 4.20 -4.63
N VAL A 137 -3.72 3.17 -3.81
CA VAL A 137 -2.75 2.10 -4.10
C VAL A 137 -3.22 1.26 -5.30
N SER A 138 -4.49 0.86 -5.35
CA SER A 138 -5.04 0.11 -6.49
C SER A 138 -4.94 0.91 -7.79
N LEU A 139 -5.39 2.17 -7.78
CA LEU A 139 -5.31 3.06 -8.94
C LEU A 139 -3.87 3.28 -9.39
N ALA A 140 -2.91 3.34 -8.47
CA ALA A 140 -1.50 3.49 -8.83
C ALA A 140 -1.00 2.28 -9.62
N HIS A 141 -1.36 1.05 -9.24
CA HIS A 141 -1.03 -0.14 -10.04
C HIS A 141 -1.72 -0.11 -11.41
N GLU A 142 -3.03 0.15 -11.45
CA GLU A 142 -3.80 0.21 -12.70
C GLU A 142 -3.29 1.28 -13.67
N ILE A 143 -2.70 2.38 -13.18
CA ILE A 143 -2.09 3.42 -14.01
C ILE A 143 -0.65 3.05 -14.40
N ASN A 144 0.12 2.43 -13.51
CA ASN A 144 1.51 2.06 -13.78
C ASN A 144 1.63 1.00 -14.89
N ASN A 145 0.73 0.02 -14.93
CA ASN A 145 0.71 -1.03 -15.96
C ASN A 145 0.68 -0.46 -17.40
N PRO A 146 -0.32 0.37 -17.79
CA PRO A 146 -0.35 0.95 -19.12
C PRO A 146 0.81 1.94 -19.37
N LEU A 147 1.30 2.65 -18.35
CA LEU A 147 2.48 3.51 -18.51
C LEU A 147 3.75 2.71 -18.85
N GLU A 148 3.91 1.53 -18.26
CA GLU A 148 5.00 0.60 -18.58
C GLU A 148 4.90 0.11 -20.02
N VAL A 149 3.70 -0.30 -20.45
CA VAL A 149 3.44 -0.69 -21.84
C VAL A 149 3.76 0.45 -22.82
N ILE A 150 3.33 1.68 -22.52
CA ILE A 150 3.59 2.86 -23.36
C ILE A 150 5.09 3.17 -23.41
N THR A 151 5.80 3.06 -22.29
CA THR A 151 7.24 3.34 -22.20
C THR A 151 8.02 2.35 -23.07
N ASN A 152 7.77 1.06 -22.92
CA ASN A 152 8.39 0.02 -23.75
C ASN A 152 8.04 0.20 -25.24
N SER A 153 6.79 0.57 -25.56
CA SER A 153 6.38 0.84 -26.96
C SER A 153 7.13 2.03 -27.55
N LEU A 154 7.34 3.08 -26.76
CA LEU A 154 8.10 4.26 -27.17
C LEU A 154 9.54 3.89 -27.53
N GLU A 155 10.17 3.04 -26.73
CA GLU A 155 11.54 2.56 -26.98
C GLU A 155 11.65 1.68 -28.21
N LEU A 156 10.67 0.80 -28.44
CA LEU A 156 10.62 0.00 -29.66
C LEU A 156 10.52 0.88 -30.91
N VAL A 157 9.65 1.91 -30.87
CA VAL A 157 9.49 2.85 -31.97
C VAL A 157 10.74 3.70 -32.15
N GLU A 158 11.36 4.19 -31.07
CA GLU A 158 12.60 4.94 -31.13
C GLU A 158 13.73 4.09 -31.75
N GLY A 159 13.88 2.84 -31.33
CA GLY A 159 14.86 1.92 -31.89
C GLY A 159 14.65 1.64 -33.38
N PHE A 160 13.40 1.54 -33.83
CA PHE A 160 13.06 1.40 -35.25
C PHE A 160 13.37 2.68 -36.04
N VAL A 161 13.01 3.85 -35.52
CA VAL A 161 13.27 5.15 -36.16
C VAL A 161 14.77 5.38 -36.28
N ARG A 162 15.56 5.12 -35.24
CA ARG A 162 17.02 5.22 -35.26
C ARG A 162 17.68 4.36 -36.34
N ARG A 163 17.05 3.25 -36.74
CA ARG A 163 17.57 2.36 -37.79
C ARG A 163 17.26 2.83 -39.22
N ILE A 164 16.26 3.67 -39.41
CA ILE A 164 15.70 4.00 -40.74
C ILE A 164 15.83 5.48 -41.09
N ALA A 165 15.80 6.36 -40.09
CA ALA A 165 15.88 7.81 -40.29
C ALA A 165 17.27 8.24 -40.75
N SER A 166 17.33 9.29 -41.57
CA SER A 166 18.57 10.00 -41.87
C SER A 166 19.02 10.85 -40.68
N ASP A 167 20.31 11.19 -40.60
CA ASP A 167 20.89 11.97 -39.48
C ASP A 167 20.11 13.27 -39.17
N GLU A 168 19.60 13.99 -40.17
CA GLU A 168 18.80 15.21 -39.95
C GLU A 168 17.40 14.93 -39.37
N GLN A 169 16.76 13.83 -39.77
CA GLN A 169 15.45 13.43 -39.25
C GLN A 169 15.57 12.87 -37.83
N LEU A 170 16.69 12.23 -37.52
CA LEU A 170 16.96 11.60 -36.23
C LEU A 170 17.02 12.65 -35.10
N VAL A 171 17.55 13.85 -35.37
CA VAL A 171 17.56 14.96 -34.39
C VAL A 171 16.15 15.40 -34.00
N ILE A 172 15.24 15.53 -34.96
CA ILE A 172 13.87 16.00 -34.71
C ILE A 172 13.06 14.93 -33.97
N GLU A 173 13.20 13.67 -34.36
CA GLU A 173 12.46 12.59 -33.71
C GLU A 173 13.02 12.29 -32.31
N ASP A 174 14.34 12.36 -32.07
CA ASP A 174 14.94 12.23 -30.74
C ASP A 174 14.39 13.30 -29.77
N ASP A 175 14.28 14.57 -30.19
CA ASP A 175 13.69 15.65 -29.38
C ASP A 175 12.22 15.35 -29.00
N ARG A 176 11.46 14.74 -29.92
CA ARG A 176 10.05 14.35 -29.66
C ARG A 176 9.96 13.16 -28.71
N PHE A 177 10.78 12.13 -28.90
CA PHE A 177 10.83 10.98 -27.99
C PHE A 177 11.22 11.43 -26.59
N GLU A 178 12.20 12.34 -26.45
CA GLU A 178 12.60 12.87 -25.16
C GLU A 178 11.47 13.67 -24.48
N ALA A 179 10.72 14.46 -25.25
CA ALA A 179 9.56 15.18 -24.73
C ALA A 179 8.48 14.22 -24.19
N VAL A 180 8.13 13.16 -24.95
CA VAL A 180 7.15 12.15 -24.50
C VAL A 180 7.66 11.42 -23.25
N ARG A 181 8.93 11.01 -23.23
CA ARG A 181 9.55 10.34 -22.08
C ARG A 181 9.51 11.21 -20.82
N ARG A 182 9.74 12.52 -20.97
CA ARG A 182 9.67 13.50 -19.88
C ARG A 182 8.28 13.59 -19.27
N GLU A 183 7.24 13.63 -20.11
CA GLU A 183 5.84 13.67 -19.66
C GLU A 183 5.43 12.36 -18.98
N LEU A 184 5.79 11.21 -19.55
CA LEU A 184 5.54 9.89 -18.93
C LEU A 184 6.21 9.80 -17.55
N GLY A 185 7.48 10.21 -17.45
CA GLY A 185 8.21 10.26 -16.19
C GLY A 185 7.62 11.25 -15.18
N GLN A 186 6.96 12.31 -15.64
CA GLN A 186 6.22 13.22 -14.76
C GLN A 186 4.93 12.58 -14.22
N ILE A 187 4.13 11.94 -15.07
CA ILE A 187 2.91 11.23 -14.66
C ILE A 187 3.28 10.15 -13.63
N GLN A 188 4.30 9.36 -13.91
CA GLN A 188 4.71 8.28 -13.02
C GLN A 188 5.21 8.79 -11.66
N ARG A 189 5.94 9.92 -11.62
CA ARG A 189 6.31 10.57 -10.36
C ARG A 189 5.10 11.05 -9.55
N ILE A 190 4.06 11.56 -10.21
CA ILE A 190 2.83 12.01 -9.53
C ILE A 190 2.11 10.81 -8.94
N VAL A 191 1.92 9.75 -9.73
CA VAL A 191 1.25 8.51 -9.31
C VAL A 191 1.98 7.87 -8.12
N ASN A 192 3.30 7.73 -8.21
CA ASN A 192 4.12 7.17 -7.13
C ASN A 192 4.02 8.01 -5.84
N ARG A 193 3.95 9.33 -5.96
CA ARG A 193 3.80 10.21 -4.78
C ARG A 193 2.43 10.11 -4.13
N VAL A 194 1.36 9.93 -4.93
CA VAL A 194 0.02 9.65 -4.41
C VAL A 194 0.00 8.31 -3.67
N GLN A 195 0.62 7.29 -4.24
CA GLN A 195 0.79 5.99 -3.61
C GLN A 195 1.56 6.08 -2.28
N GLU A 196 2.69 6.79 -2.25
CA GLU A 196 3.47 7.00 -1.02
C GLU A 196 2.68 7.73 0.08
N MET A 197 1.89 8.75 -0.29
CA MET A 197 1.05 9.49 0.64
C MET A 197 -0.11 8.64 1.19
N ALA A 198 -0.72 7.82 0.33
CA ALA A 198 -1.77 6.89 0.72
C ALA A 198 -1.27 5.85 1.74
N SER A 199 -0.06 5.33 1.52
CA SER A 199 0.56 4.37 2.43
C SER A 199 1.09 5.01 3.73
N ALA A 200 1.46 6.29 3.73
CA ALA A 200 1.96 6.99 4.93
C ALA A 200 0.87 7.34 5.96
N GLY A 201 -0.42 7.18 5.60
CA GLY A 201 -1.55 7.37 6.51
C GLY A 201 -1.74 6.22 7.52
N GLU A 202 -1.04 5.10 7.31
CA GLU A 202 -1.13 3.94 8.16
C GLU A 202 -0.02 3.96 9.22
N TYR A 203 -0.38 4.40 10.43
CA TYR A 203 0.38 4.03 11.61
C TYR A 203 0.45 2.50 11.67
N GLU A 204 1.60 1.93 11.32
CA GLU A 204 1.94 0.56 11.67
C GLU A 204 1.95 0.48 13.20
N THR A 205 0.94 -0.15 13.78
CA THR A 205 0.97 -0.53 15.20
C THR A 205 1.96 -1.68 15.37
N ARG A 206 3.27 -1.40 15.33
CA ARG A 206 4.29 -2.38 15.71
C ARG A 206 4.32 -2.51 17.23
N GLN A 207 3.89 -3.68 17.69
CA GLN A 207 3.86 -4.08 19.08
C GLN A 207 5.30 -4.23 19.63
N TYR A 208 5.75 -3.24 20.41
CA TYR A 208 6.98 -3.25 21.22
C TYR A 208 6.67 -2.38 22.45
N LEU A 209 6.48 -2.79 23.71
CA LEU A 209 6.66 -3.99 24.57
C LEU A 209 5.37 -4.14 25.43
N PRO A 210 5.10 -5.22 26.20
CA PRO A 210 3.72 -5.52 26.63
C PRO A 210 3.09 -4.39 27.46
N GLY A 211 2.11 -3.69 26.88
CA GLY A 211 1.13 -2.91 27.66
C GLY A 211 1.15 -1.37 27.59
N THR A 212 1.83 -0.70 26.66
CA THR A 212 1.68 0.77 26.53
C THR A 212 1.83 1.28 25.09
N LEU A 213 0.83 2.03 24.59
CA LEU A 213 0.83 2.72 23.30
C LEU A 213 0.93 4.24 23.54
N MET A 214 1.97 4.88 22.99
CA MET A 214 2.10 6.32 22.93
C MET A 214 2.82 6.71 21.63
N THR A 215 2.30 7.73 20.95
CA THR A 215 2.73 8.19 19.63
C THR A 215 3.94 9.11 19.74
N ASP A 216 5.07 8.74 19.11
CA ASP A 216 5.99 9.73 18.53
C ASP A 216 6.85 9.08 17.43
N LEU A 217 6.88 9.68 16.24
CA LEU A 217 7.87 9.39 15.19
C LEU A 217 8.09 10.62 14.29
N ARG A 218 9.12 11.41 14.63
CA ARG A 218 10.08 11.95 13.66
C ARG A 218 11.50 11.63 14.11
N ALA A 219 12.11 10.65 13.43
CA ALA A 219 13.56 10.43 13.24
C ALA A 219 13.66 9.12 12.43
N ASP A 220 14.20 9.01 11.23
CA ASP A 220 15.10 9.85 10.46
C ASP A 220 14.82 9.64 8.97
N ALA A 221 14.59 10.75 8.27
CA ALA A 221 15.13 10.91 6.94
C ALA A 221 15.77 12.29 6.93
N ALA A 222 17.04 12.31 7.31
CA ALA A 222 17.93 13.41 6.98
C ALA A 222 17.90 13.61 5.47
N ILE A 223 17.01 14.49 5.01
CA ILE A 223 17.17 15.16 3.74
C ILE A 223 18.20 16.23 4.02
N ASP A 224 19.42 15.97 3.56
CA ASP A 224 20.51 16.93 3.55
C ASP A 224 20.02 18.27 3.01
N ALA A 225 19.85 19.21 3.93
CA ALA A 225 19.84 20.62 3.65
C ALA A 225 21.28 21.03 3.32
N ARG A 226 21.71 20.80 2.08
CA ARG A 226 22.81 21.54 1.46
C ARG A 226 22.59 21.54 -0.05
N GLY A 227 22.23 22.71 -0.57
CA GLY A 227 22.30 22.96 -1.99
C GLY A 227 23.70 22.66 -2.49
N ALA A 228 23.77 21.81 -3.51
CA ALA A 228 24.91 21.72 -4.39
C ALA A 228 24.34 21.50 -5.80
N THR A 229 24.34 22.60 -6.54
CA THR A 229 24.43 22.62 -8.00
C THR A 229 25.36 21.50 -8.46
N VAL A 230 24.81 20.44 -9.06
CA VAL A 230 25.63 19.50 -9.80
C VAL A 230 25.86 20.11 -11.17
N ASP A 231 27.09 20.57 -11.28
CA ASP A 231 27.82 21.13 -12.41
C ASP A 231 27.22 20.99 -13.80
N ARG A 232 26.94 22.17 -14.37
CA ARG A 232 26.74 22.46 -15.78
C ARG A 232 28.08 22.47 -16.55
N ALA A 233 28.99 21.54 -16.24
CA ALA A 233 30.37 21.54 -16.73
C ALA A 233 30.88 20.14 -17.11
N ILE A 234 30.10 19.38 -17.88
CA ILE A 234 30.62 18.30 -18.74
C ILE A 234 29.91 18.39 -20.10
N LEU A 235 30.04 19.55 -20.75
CA LEU A 235 29.73 19.78 -22.16
C LEU A 235 30.96 20.41 -22.79
N ARG A 236 32.05 19.64 -22.88
CA ARG A 236 33.25 19.87 -23.71
C ARG A 236 34.27 18.77 -23.43
N ASP A 237 34.05 17.60 -24.02
CA ASP A 237 35.12 16.90 -24.74
C ASP A 237 34.50 15.86 -25.69
N SER A 238 33.88 16.38 -26.76
CA SER A 238 33.44 15.58 -27.90
C SER A 238 34.64 15.29 -28.81
N ALA A 239 35.53 14.41 -28.36
CA ALA A 239 36.55 13.79 -29.20
C ALA A 239 36.95 12.42 -28.64
N SER A 240 36.46 11.36 -29.31
CA SER A 240 36.86 9.94 -29.15
C SER A 240 36.40 9.20 -27.89
N MET A 241 35.09 9.04 -27.73
CA MET A 241 34.56 7.85 -27.05
C MET A 241 34.37 6.75 -28.11
N PRO A 242 34.95 5.54 -27.96
CA PRO A 242 34.63 4.42 -28.84
C PRO A 242 33.14 4.10 -28.68
N ALA A 243 32.46 3.82 -29.80
CA ALA A 243 31.03 3.49 -29.84
C ALA A 243 30.67 2.47 -28.74
N PRO A 244 29.49 2.59 -28.07
CA PRO A 244 29.05 1.59 -27.11
C PRO A 244 29.04 0.24 -27.83
N ARG A 245 29.81 -0.74 -27.34
CA ARG A 245 29.65 -2.12 -27.81
C ARG A 245 28.21 -2.51 -27.51
N GLU A 246 27.40 -2.68 -28.55
CA GLU A 246 26.03 -3.18 -28.46
C GLU A 246 26.02 -4.46 -27.62
N ARG A 247 25.52 -4.35 -26.39
CA ARG A 247 25.33 -5.49 -25.49
C ARG A 247 24.07 -6.21 -25.94
N SER A 248 24.18 -7.10 -26.92
CA SER A 248 23.05 -7.88 -27.41
C SER A 248 22.67 -9.01 -26.44
N LEU A 249 21.38 -9.29 -26.30
CA LEU A 249 20.86 -10.49 -25.62
C LEU A 249 20.80 -11.72 -26.55
N ALA A 250 21.43 -11.64 -27.72
CA ALA A 250 21.45 -12.71 -28.72
C ALA A 250 21.88 -14.05 -28.13
N GLY A 251 21.08 -15.08 -28.39
CA GLY A 251 21.34 -16.46 -27.96
C GLY A 251 20.86 -16.80 -26.54
N LEU A 252 20.24 -15.86 -25.82
CA LEU A 252 19.57 -16.12 -24.55
C LEU A 252 18.09 -16.47 -24.77
N THR A 253 17.60 -17.48 -24.06
CA THR A 253 16.18 -17.84 -23.97
C THR A 253 15.62 -17.41 -22.61
N LEU A 254 14.73 -16.41 -22.59
CA LEU A 254 14.19 -15.79 -21.39
C LEU A 254 12.73 -16.16 -21.18
N LEU A 255 12.29 -16.21 -19.92
CA LEU A 255 10.88 -16.31 -19.55
C LEU A 255 10.44 -15.06 -18.77
N VAL A 256 9.40 -14.39 -19.25
CA VAL A 256 8.74 -13.29 -18.54
C VAL A 256 7.48 -13.82 -17.86
N VAL A 257 7.24 -13.44 -16.60
CA VAL A 257 6.05 -13.85 -15.85
C VAL A 257 5.43 -12.62 -15.21
N ASP A 258 4.19 -12.31 -15.57
CA ASP A 258 3.43 -11.18 -15.05
C ASP A 258 1.94 -11.48 -15.25
N ASP A 259 1.07 -11.16 -14.29
CA ASP A 259 -0.36 -11.47 -14.38
C ASP A 259 -1.10 -10.60 -15.39
N ASP A 260 -0.47 -9.51 -15.84
CA ASP A 260 -0.94 -8.68 -16.93
C ASP A 260 -0.38 -9.15 -18.29
N LEU A 261 -1.26 -9.63 -19.17
CA LEU A 261 -0.90 -10.05 -20.52
C LEU A 261 -0.24 -8.93 -21.34
N GLY A 262 -0.69 -7.68 -21.16
CA GLY A 262 -0.14 -6.52 -21.86
C GLY A 262 1.29 -6.23 -21.44
N ILE A 263 1.60 -6.33 -20.15
CA ILE A 263 2.98 -6.21 -19.63
C ILE A 263 3.83 -7.36 -20.18
N CYS A 264 3.36 -8.60 -20.09
CA CYS A 264 4.05 -9.77 -20.64
C CYS A 264 4.43 -9.58 -22.12
N GLN A 265 3.48 -9.18 -22.96
CA GLN A 265 3.69 -8.97 -24.39
C GLN A 265 4.65 -7.81 -24.66
N SER A 266 4.48 -6.70 -23.95
CA SER A 266 5.31 -5.51 -24.10
C SER A 266 6.77 -5.78 -23.72
N MET A 267 6.98 -6.38 -22.55
CA MET A 267 8.30 -6.78 -22.07
C MET A 267 8.95 -7.83 -22.98
N ALA A 268 8.18 -8.81 -23.46
CA ALA A 268 8.69 -9.80 -24.40
C ALA A 268 9.13 -9.16 -25.71
N ALA A 269 8.33 -8.25 -26.28
CA ALA A 269 8.68 -7.53 -27.51
C ALA A 269 9.95 -6.69 -27.32
N LEU A 270 10.09 -6.01 -26.18
CA LEU A 270 11.28 -5.22 -25.85
C LEU A 270 12.54 -6.08 -25.78
N LEU A 271 12.51 -7.18 -25.03
CA LEU A 271 13.64 -8.09 -24.88
C LEU A 271 13.98 -8.84 -26.20
N GLN A 272 12.97 -9.16 -27.01
CA GLN A 272 13.15 -9.70 -28.36
C GLN A 272 13.84 -8.71 -29.29
N SER A 273 13.50 -7.40 -29.21
CA SER A 273 14.17 -6.37 -30.01
C SER A 273 15.66 -6.25 -29.68
N GLN A 274 16.06 -6.66 -28.47
CA GLN A 274 17.44 -6.73 -28.00
C GLN A 274 18.17 -8.04 -28.37
N GLY A 275 17.47 -8.99 -29.01
CA GLY A 275 18.02 -10.22 -29.59
C GLY A 275 17.73 -11.52 -28.83
N ALA A 276 17.03 -11.47 -27.69
CA ALA A 276 16.67 -12.68 -26.93
C ALA A 276 15.53 -13.47 -27.60
N GLU A 277 15.53 -14.79 -27.41
CA GLU A 277 14.30 -15.58 -27.56
C GLU A 277 13.48 -15.45 -26.27
N VAL A 278 12.25 -14.98 -26.36
CA VAL A 278 11.45 -14.70 -25.16
C VAL A 278 10.12 -15.43 -25.21
N ALA A 279 9.80 -16.09 -24.11
CA ALA A 279 8.48 -16.60 -23.81
C ALA A 279 7.86 -15.84 -22.66
N PHE A 280 6.55 -15.93 -22.51
CA PHE A 280 5.84 -15.35 -21.39
C PHE A 280 4.80 -16.29 -20.80
N ALA A 281 4.44 -16.06 -19.54
CA ALA A 281 3.38 -16.74 -18.80
C ALA A 281 2.60 -15.72 -17.96
N ILE A 282 1.27 -15.88 -17.89
CA ILE A 282 0.40 -14.97 -17.12
C ILE A 282 0.14 -15.43 -15.69
N CYS A 283 0.72 -16.56 -15.30
CA CYS A 283 0.66 -17.06 -13.94
C CYS A 283 1.86 -17.97 -13.67
N ALA A 284 2.15 -18.19 -12.39
CA ALA A 284 3.30 -18.97 -11.99
C ALA A 284 3.15 -20.48 -12.30
N ALA A 285 1.92 -21.01 -12.35
CA ALA A 285 1.67 -22.39 -12.77
C ALA A 285 2.06 -22.63 -14.23
N ASP A 286 1.68 -21.72 -15.13
CA ASP A 286 2.07 -21.77 -16.55
C ASP A 286 3.59 -21.61 -16.71
N ALA A 287 4.21 -20.74 -15.92
CA ALA A 287 5.66 -20.57 -15.89
C ALA A 287 6.37 -21.88 -15.53
N LEU A 288 5.93 -22.58 -14.48
CA LEU A 288 6.49 -23.88 -14.09
C LEU A 288 6.31 -24.94 -15.19
N ALA A 289 5.13 -24.98 -15.84
CA ALA A 289 4.88 -25.91 -16.94
C ALA A 289 5.83 -25.66 -18.12
N LEU A 290 6.08 -24.39 -18.47
CA LEU A 290 7.04 -24.02 -19.51
C LEU A 290 8.48 -24.41 -19.14
N ILE A 291 8.89 -24.16 -17.89
CA ILE A 291 10.23 -24.49 -17.39
C ILE A 291 10.47 -26.01 -17.33
N ALA A 292 9.41 -26.79 -17.12
CA ALA A 292 9.46 -28.24 -17.21
C ALA A 292 9.61 -28.73 -18.67
N ALA A 293 8.96 -28.04 -19.62
CA ALA A 293 8.94 -28.43 -21.03
C ALA A 293 10.20 -28.03 -21.82
N ARG A 294 10.83 -26.90 -21.48
CA ARG A 294 12.04 -26.40 -22.16
C ARG A 294 13.01 -25.71 -21.20
N ARG A 295 14.23 -25.45 -21.66
CA ARG A 295 15.25 -24.72 -20.90
C ARG A 295 15.12 -23.22 -21.14
N PHE A 296 15.39 -22.46 -20.08
CA PHE A 296 15.52 -21.01 -20.08
C PHE A 296 16.84 -20.66 -19.40
N ASP A 297 17.45 -19.58 -19.85
CA ASP A 297 18.68 -19.04 -19.26
C ASP A 297 18.38 -18.10 -18.09
N LEU A 298 17.19 -17.48 -18.04
CA LEU A 298 16.77 -16.61 -16.94
C LEU A 298 15.24 -16.42 -16.92
N VAL A 299 14.68 -16.26 -15.71
CA VAL A 299 13.28 -15.88 -15.49
C VAL A 299 13.20 -14.46 -14.96
N VAL A 300 12.36 -13.61 -15.58
CA VAL A 300 11.96 -12.30 -15.06
C VAL A 300 10.52 -12.43 -14.61
N SER A 301 10.24 -12.24 -13.33
CA SER A 301 8.89 -12.40 -12.75
C SER A 301 8.48 -11.17 -12.00
N ASP A 302 7.23 -10.74 -12.14
CA ASP A 302 6.61 -9.87 -11.15
C ASP A 302 6.50 -10.59 -9.80
N VAL A 303 6.55 -9.81 -8.72
CA VAL A 303 6.42 -10.32 -7.36
C VAL A 303 4.95 -10.57 -6.99
N VAL A 304 4.04 -9.72 -7.44
CA VAL A 304 2.63 -9.76 -7.05
C VAL A 304 1.83 -10.38 -8.18
N MET A 305 1.50 -11.65 -7.99
CA MET A 305 0.61 -12.39 -8.88
C MET A 305 -0.47 -13.11 -8.04
N PRO A 306 -1.66 -13.37 -8.61
CA PRO A 306 -2.69 -14.16 -7.96
C PRO A 306 -2.27 -15.63 -7.80
N ASP A 307 -2.95 -16.32 -6.87
CA ASP A 307 -2.72 -17.72 -6.49
C ASP A 307 -1.32 -18.00 -5.93
N MET A 308 -0.32 -18.07 -6.81
CA MET A 308 1.09 -18.25 -6.47
C MET A 308 1.89 -17.02 -6.88
N ASP A 309 2.42 -16.33 -5.89
CA ASP A 309 3.16 -15.09 -6.09
C ASP A 309 4.58 -15.34 -6.64
N GLY A 310 5.26 -14.27 -7.09
CA GLY A 310 6.60 -14.39 -7.68
C GLY A 310 7.67 -14.86 -6.69
N TYR A 311 7.47 -14.63 -5.39
CA TYR A 311 8.37 -15.14 -4.37
C TYR A 311 8.22 -16.65 -4.20
N ASP A 312 6.98 -17.15 -4.15
CA ASP A 312 6.70 -18.57 -4.04
C ASP A 312 7.21 -19.31 -5.30
N LEU A 313 7.02 -18.72 -6.50
CA LEU A 313 7.66 -19.20 -7.74
C LEU A 313 9.18 -19.25 -7.62
N TYR A 314 9.81 -18.18 -7.11
CA TYR A 314 11.25 -18.12 -6.89
C TYR A 314 11.75 -19.25 -5.96
N MET A 315 11.05 -19.49 -4.85
CA MET A 315 11.44 -20.54 -3.90
C MET A 315 11.30 -21.93 -4.52
N GLU A 316 10.23 -22.19 -5.26
CA GLU A 316 10.04 -23.47 -5.97
C GLU A 316 11.09 -23.70 -7.04
N LEU A 317 11.49 -22.65 -7.76
CA LEU A 317 12.60 -22.71 -8.72
C LEU A 317 13.94 -22.92 -8.02
N LYS A 318 14.18 -22.30 -6.85
CA LYS A 318 15.44 -22.53 -6.11
C LYS A 318 15.55 -23.94 -5.55
N GLU A 319 14.45 -24.60 -5.24
CA GLU A 319 14.45 -25.99 -4.81
C GLU A 319 14.66 -26.96 -5.99
N ARG A 320 14.03 -26.71 -7.14
CA ARG A 320 14.03 -27.65 -8.28
C ARG A 320 15.10 -27.39 -9.34
N ARG A 321 15.51 -26.14 -9.51
CA ARG A 321 16.46 -25.62 -10.52
C ARG A 321 17.30 -24.50 -9.88
N PRO A 322 18.14 -24.80 -8.86
CA PRO A 322 18.94 -23.79 -8.17
C PRO A 322 19.84 -22.96 -9.11
N GLU A 323 20.23 -23.57 -10.24
CA GLU A 323 21.02 -23.00 -11.33
C GLU A 323 20.23 -22.11 -12.30
N LEU A 324 18.92 -21.97 -12.16
CA LEU A 324 18.15 -21.03 -12.98
C LEU A 324 18.15 -19.67 -12.27
N PRO A 325 18.70 -18.61 -12.89
CA PRO A 325 18.66 -17.27 -12.33
C PRO A 325 17.25 -16.71 -12.50
N VAL A 326 16.80 -16.02 -11.46
CA VAL A 326 15.48 -15.39 -11.41
C VAL A 326 15.68 -13.94 -11.00
N ILE A 327 15.01 -13.05 -11.71
CA ILE A 327 14.88 -11.62 -11.42
C ILE A 327 13.44 -11.41 -10.96
N LEU A 328 13.27 -10.81 -9.79
CA LEU A 328 11.98 -10.41 -9.27
C LEU A 328 11.80 -8.90 -9.45
N MET A 329 10.72 -8.50 -10.09
CA MET A 329 10.31 -7.11 -10.26
C MET A 329 9.21 -6.78 -9.27
N THR A 330 9.32 -5.64 -8.59
CA THR A 330 8.31 -5.22 -7.60
C THR A 330 7.89 -3.77 -7.82
N GLY A 331 6.59 -3.53 -7.96
CA GLY A 331 6.00 -2.19 -7.83
C GLY A 331 5.83 -1.76 -6.37
N TYR A 332 6.01 -2.69 -5.43
CA TYR A 332 5.71 -2.47 -4.02
C TYR A 332 6.88 -1.91 -3.26
N LEU A 333 6.63 -0.75 -2.65
CA LEU A 333 7.36 -0.35 -1.47
C LEU A 333 6.50 -0.34 -0.20
N TYR A 334 5.18 -0.19 -0.25
CA TYR A 334 4.36 -0.09 0.98
C TYR A 334 2.87 -0.43 0.81
N ASP A 335 2.46 -1.69 1.03
CA ASP A 335 1.04 -2.06 1.26
C ASP A 335 0.93 -3.04 2.42
N ARG A 336 -0.15 -2.88 3.18
CA ARG A 336 -0.50 -3.64 4.38
C ARG A 336 -0.83 -5.10 4.09
N ASP A 337 -1.48 -5.41 2.97
CA ASP A 337 -1.71 -6.82 2.57
C ASP A 337 -0.42 -7.50 2.12
N HIS A 338 0.61 -6.70 1.87
CA HIS A 338 1.92 -7.12 1.43
C HIS A 338 2.95 -7.16 2.56
N VAL A 339 2.61 -6.95 3.84
CA VAL A 339 3.56 -7.10 4.96
C VAL A 339 4.13 -8.52 5.02
N ILE A 340 3.30 -9.53 4.77
CA ILE A 340 3.71 -10.94 4.70
C ILE A 340 4.71 -11.14 3.55
N LYS A 341 4.38 -10.62 2.36
CA LYS A 341 5.24 -10.70 1.18
C LYS A 341 6.54 -9.91 1.35
N ARG A 342 6.51 -8.72 1.97
CA ARG A 342 7.69 -7.92 2.31
C ARG A 342 8.60 -8.63 3.31
N SER A 343 8.01 -9.32 4.29
CA SER A 343 8.76 -10.17 5.22
C SER A 343 9.42 -11.35 4.50
N LYS A 344 8.70 -12.01 3.57
CA LYS A 344 9.27 -13.04 2.68
C LYS A 344 10.44 -12.49 1.85
N LEU A 345 10.32 -11.26 1.33
CA LEU A 345 11.37 -10.59 0.55
C LEU A 345 12.55 -10.07 1.41
N ALA A 346 12.36 -9.92 2.73
CA ALA A 346 13.37 -9.41 3.66
C ALA A 346 14.50 -10.45 3.86
N GLY A 347 15.44 -10.45 2.91
CA GLY A 347 16.50 -11.45 2.82
C GLY A 347 16.94 -11.71 1.37
N LEU A 348 16.15 -11.27 0.39
CA LEU A 348 16.58 -11.19 -0.98
C LEU A 348 17.46 -9.95 -1.17
N ASP A 349 18.74 -10.17 -1.48
CA ASP A 349 19.67 -9.10 -1.82
C ASP A 349 19.15 -8.27 -3.01
N GLY A 350 19.54 -6.99 -3.10
CA GLY A 350 19.28 -6.10 -4.25
C GLY A 350 19.89 -6.54 -5.59
N LYS A 351 20.34 -7.79 -5.67
CA LYS A 351 20.72 -8.50 -6.89
C LYS A 351 19.52 -9.20 -7.52
N VAL A 352 18.56 -9.71 -6.72
CA VAL A 352 17.40 -10.50 -7.20
C VAL A 352 16.18 -9.61 -7.38
N LEU A 353 16.00 -8.65 -6.49
CA LEU A 353 14.81 -7.79 -6.44
C LEU A 353 15.09 -6.41 -7.02
N TYR A 354 14.21 -5.96 -7.93
CA TYR A 354 14.31 -4.66 -8.59
C TYR A 354 12.97 -3.93 -8.60
N LYS A 355 13.02 -2.60 -8.48
CA LYS A 355 11.84 -1.74 -8.39
C LYS A 355 11.30 -1.39 -9.78
N LYS A 356 10.01 -1.63 -10.02
CA LYS A 356 9.28 -1.11 -11.20
C LYS A 356 9.01 0.40 -11.05
N PRO A 357 9.08 1.19 -12.14
CA PRO A 357 9.53 0.78 -13.47
C PRO A 357 11.06 0.58 -13.49
N ILE A 358 11.52 -0.45 -14.17
CA ILE A 358 12.94 -0.66 -14.42
C ILE A 358 13.27 -0.08 -15.78
N ASP A 359 14.28 0.80 -15.81
CA ASP A 359 14.87 1.26 -17.07
C ASP A 359 15.37 0.04 -17.89
N PRO A 360 14.94 -0.12 -19.14
CA PRO A 360 15.20 -1.37 -19.86
C PRO A 360 16.65 -1.56 -20.31
N GLU A 361 17.44 -0.50 -20.46
CA GLU A 361 18.90 -0.64 -20.59
C GLU A 361 19.49 -1.24 -19.31
N ARG A 362 19.01 -0.79 -18.15
CA ARG A 362 19.37 -1.38 -16.86
C ARG A 362 18.89 -2.83 -16.74
N LEU A 363 17.68 -3.17 -17.18
CA LEU A 363 17.18 -4.55 -17.19
C LEU A 363 18.08 -5.46 -18.02
N GLN A 364 18.44 -5.02 -19.23
CA GLN A 364 19.36 -5.73 -20.12
C GLN A 364 20.72 -5.98 -19.46
N ALA A 365 21.30 -4.96 -18.82
CA ALA A 365 22.57 -5.08 -18.13
C ALA A 365 22.51 -6.10 -16.98
N ILE A 366 21.41 -6.12 -16.23
CA ILE A 366 21.18 -7.08 -15.13
C ILE A 366 21.07 -8.51 -15.69
N ILE A 367 20.30 -8.71 -16.76
CA ILE A 367 20.13 -10.03 -17.40
C ILE A 367 21.50 -10.59 -17.81
N LEU A 368 22.31 -9.78 -18.51
CA LEU A 368 23.65 -10.19 -18.95
C LEU A 368 24.58 -10.51 -17.77
N GLU A 369 24.55 -9.70 -16.71
CA GLU A 369 25.35 -9.94 -15.50
C GLU A 369 24.95 -11.27 -14.83
N ARG A 370 23.66 -11.60 -14.81
CA ARG A 370 23.13 -12.81 -14.19
C ARG A 370 23.50 -14.06 -14.98
N CYS A 371 23.30 -14.06 -16.29
CA CYS A 371 23.65 -15.20 -17.13
C CYS A 371 25.17 -15.47 -17.15
N ALA A 372 26.01 -14.42 -17.16
CA ALA A 372 27.47 -14.56 -17.23
C ALA A 372 28.11 -15.17 -15.96
N LYS A 373 27.52 -14.97 -14.77
CA LYS A 373 28.09 -15.47 -13.50
C LYS A 373 27.95 -16.98 -13.33
N GLU A 374 26.97 -17.60 -13.99
CA GLU A 374 26.73 -19.04 -13.88
C GLU A 374 27.52 -19.85 -14.90
N GLU A 375 27.88 -19.27 -16.05
CA GLU A 375 28.85 -19.88 -16.98
C GLU A 375 30.23 -20.10 -16.31
N GLY A 376 30.59 -19.26 -15.34
CA GLY A 376 31.83 -19.37 -14.56
C GLY A 376 31.89 -20.53 -13.56
N HIS A 377 30.75 -21.16 -13.22
CA HIS A 377 30.67 -22.28 -12.27
C HIS A 377 30.31 -23.64 -12.91
N GLY A 378 29.95 -23.68 -14.20
CA GLY A 378 29.33 -24.87 -14.82
C GLY A 378 30.07 -25.53 -15.99
N ARG A 379 31.19 -25.00 -16.49
CA ARG A 379 31.98 -25.65 -17.56
C ARG A 379 33.42 -25.90 -17.15
N GLY A 380 33.60 -26.90 -16.28
CA GLY A 380 34.87 -27.63 -16.22
C GLY A 380 35.10 -28.30 -17.57
N ARG A 381 35.95 -27.69 -18.41
CA ARG A 381 36.60 -28.40 -19.51
C ARG A 381 37.38 -29.56 -18.89
N ASP A 382 36.91 -30.77 -19.12
CA ASP A 382 37.67 -31.99 -18.87
C ASP A 382 38.97 -31.93 -19.70
N PRO A 383 40.17 -31.80 -19.09
CA PRO A 383 41.42 -31.78 -19.80
C PRO A 383 41.89 -33.23 -19.98
N GLY A 384 41.26 -33.98 -20.90
CA GLY A 384 41.41 -35.43 -20.83
C GLY A 384 41.06 -36.25 -22.07
N ARG A 385 41.17 -35.74 -23.31
CA ARG A 385 41.20 -36.62 -24.49
C ARG A 385 42.22 -36.13 -25.52
N ASN A 386 43.35 -36.84 -25.58
CA ASN A 386 44.35 -36.72 -26.63
C ASN A 386 43.71 -36.97 -28.01
N PRO A 387 44.10 -36.21 -29.05
CA PRO A 387 43.75 -36.55 -30.43
C PRO A 387 44.60 -37.74 -30.90
N PRO A 388 44.09 -38.61 -31.80
CA PRO A 388 44.94 -39.53 -32.53
C PRO A 388 45.71 -38.73 -33.59
N LEU A 389 47.03 -38.88 -33.59
CA LEU A 389 47.94 -38.48 -34.66
C LEU A 389 48.29 -39.71 -35.50
N PRO A 390 48.82 -39.52 -36.71
CA PRO A 390 48.14 -39.17 -37.96
C PRO A 390 47.73 -40.41 -38.78
#